data_AF-A0A7C8N7D3-F1
#
_entry.id   AF-A0A7C8N7D3-F1
#
_cell.length_a   1.000
_cell.length_b   1.000
_cell.length_c   1.000
_cell.angle_alpha   90.00
_cell.angle_beta   90.00
_cell.angle_gamma   90.00
#
_symmetry.space_group_name_H-M   'P 1'
#
loop_
_entity.id
_entity.type
_entity.pdbx_description
1 polymer ?
#
loop_
_entity_poly.entity_id
_entity_poly.type
_entity_poly.pdbx_seq_one_letter_code
_entity_poly.pdbx_strand_id
1 'polypeptide(L)'
;MVIRPAVPIPQDDLKSVVEARTREWHFHIYFLLQSEAETAAALALRDAVLRLRRDGAFTAVPLRRVNKYPIGPHPAGSYEIWVPDSSFSEVFFYLASNRGNLSVLVHPLTASQREDHESRNAWMGTPWPIYLDALPLDGDIPLQYPELGLGWSTSPDQELSLEERRSRGAEVEALLASNPEAAPAPKN
;
A
#
# COMPACT_ATOMS: atom_id res chain seq x y z
N MET A 1 -7.07 -38.00 6.27
CA MET A 1 -6.32 -37.67 5.05
C MET A 1 -6.09 -36.17 5.07
N VAL A 2 -4.86 -35.73 5.35
CA VAL A 2 -4.53 -34.30 5.40
C VAL A 2 -4.35 -33.83 3.96
N ILE A 3 -5.31 -33.08 3.45
CA ILE A 3 -5.16 -32.38 2.16
C ILE A 3 -4.11 -31.30 2.41
N ARG A 4 -2.89 -31.48 1.91
CA ARG A 4 -1.92 -30.39 1.85
C ARG A 4 -2.50 -29.35 0.89
N PRO A 5 -2.70 -28.09 1.31
CA PRO A 5 -3.07 -27.05 0.35
C PRO A 5 -1.98 -26.99 -0.72
N ALA A 6 -2.40 -26.93 -1.99
CA ALA A 6 -1.46 -26.76 -3.09
C ALA A 6 -0.66 -25.47 -2.86
N VAL A 7 0.65 -25.52 -3.10
CA VAL A 7 1.47 -24.31 -3.10
C VAL A 7 0.90 -23.37 -4.16
N PRO A 8 0.54 -22.12 -3.83
CA PRO A 8 0.04 -21.19 -4.83
C PRO A 8 1.14 -20.97 -5.88
N ILE A 9 0.78 -21.12 -7.16
CA ILE A 9 1.64 -20.74 -8.27
C ILE A 9 1.47 -19.22 -8.46
N PRO A 10 2.55 -18.42 -8.44
CA PRO A 10 2.45 -17.00 -8.74
C PRO A 10 1.82 -16.77 -10.11
N GLN A 11 0.88 -15.83 -10.19
CA GLN A 11 0.34 -15.39 -11.47
C GLN A 11 1.41 -14.58 -12.21
N ASP A 12 1.73 -14.98 -13.44
CA ASP A 12 2.77 -14.37 -14.28
C ASP A 12 2.26 -13.91 -15.66
N ASP A 13 0.97 -14.11 -15.97
CA ASP A 13 0.36 -13.52 -17.17
C ASP A 13 0.32 -11.99 -17.04
N LEU A 14 1.03 -11.31 -17.95
CA LEU A 14 1.19 -9.85 -17.94
C LEU A 14 -0.15 -9.13 -17.86
N LYS A 15 -1.15 -9.55 -18.64
CA LYS A 15 -2.45 -8.88 -18.68
C LYS A 15 -3.14 -9.01 -17.32
N SER A 16 -3.21 -10.23 -16.81
CA SER A 16 -3.84 -10.54 -15.52
C SER A 16 -3.20 -9.74 -14.38
N VAL A 17 -1.86 -9.69 -14.31
CA VAL A 17 -1.15 -8.93 -13.26
C VAL A 17 -1.39 -7.43 -13.37
N VAL A 18 -1.37 -6.87 -14.59
CA VAL A 18 -1.56 -5.42 -14.81
C VAL A 18 -2.99 -4.99 -14.50
N GLU A 19 -3.98 -5.79 -14.89
CA GLU A 19 -5.40 -5.48 -14.69
C GLU A 19 -5.85 -5.69 -13.24
N ALA A 20 -5.33 -6.70 -12.56
CA ALA A 20 -5.70 -7.02 -11.18
C ALA A 20 -4.94 -6.22 -10.11
N ARG A 21 -4.02 -5.32 -10.49
CA ARG A 21 -3.20 -4.57 -9.54
C ARG A 21 -4.07 -3.73 -8.60
N THR A 22 -3.68 -3.68 -7.32
CA THR A 22 -4.30 -2.80 -6.33
C THR A 22 -4.11 -1.34 -6.71
N ARG A 23 -5.19 -0.56 -6.68
CA ARG A 23 -5.18 0.86 -7.05
C ARG A 23 -5.13 1.84 -5.89
N GLU A 24 -5.48 1.39 -4.69
CA GLU A 24 -5.56 2.24 -3.50
C GLU A 24 -4.96 1.51 -2.31
N TRP A 25 -4.34 2.27 -1.42
CA TRP A 25 -3.60 1.77 -0.28
C TRP A 25 -3.87 2.61 0.96
N HIS A 26 -3.81 1.96 2.11
CA HIS A 26 -3.84 2.63 3.40
C HIS A 26 -2.50 2.47 4.11
N PHE A 27 -2.06 3.57 4.73
CA PHE A 27 -0.94 3.62 5.65
C PHE A 27 -1.47 4.04 7.02
N HIS A 28 -1.48 3.13 7.99
CA HIS A 28 -1.86 3.44 9.36
C HIS A 28 -0.63 3.65 10.22
N ILE A 29 -0.45 4.87 10.72
CA ILE A 29 0.65 5.23 11.62
C ILE A 29 0.19 4.92 13.04
N TYR A 30 1.00 4.16 13.78
CA TYR A 30 0.75 3.78 15.17
C TYR A 30 1.69 4.47 16.14
N PHE A 31 1.15 4.81 17.31
CA PHE A 31 1.87 5.40 18.42
C PHE A 31 1.27 4.98 19.76
N LEU A 32 2.13 4.93 20.79
CA LEU A 32 1.72 4.71 22.17
C LEU A 32 1.06 5.97 22.73
N LEU A 33 -0.20 5.84 23.15
CA LEU A 33 -0.97 6.95 23.74
C LEU A 33 -0.39 7.43 25.07
N GLN A 34 0.34 6.58 25.79
CA GLN A 34 1.04 6.92 27.03
C GLN A 34 2.33 7.71 26.78
N SER A 35 2.81 7.76 25.54
CA SER A 35 4.00 8.49 25.15
C SER A 35 3.61 9.81 24.49
N GLU A 36 3.76 10.91 25.23
CA GLU A 36 3.57 12.26 24.69
C GLU A 36 4.52 12.52 23.51
N ALA A 37 5.74 11.99 23.59
CA ALA A 37 6.74 12.11 22.55
C ALA A 37 6.33 11.40 21.25
N GLU A 38 5.82 10.17 21.33
CA GLU A 38 5.33 9.47 20.13
C GLU A 38 4.06 10.13 19.57
N THR A 39 3.16 10.57 20.44
CA THR A 39 1.96 11.30 20.02
C THR A 39 2.35 12.58 19.26
N ALA A 40 3.29 13.36 19.80
CA ALA A 40 3.80 14.56 19.14
C ALA A 40 4.48 14.23 17.80
N ALA A 41 5.29 13.17 17.75
CA ALA A 41 5.95 12.72 16.53
C ALA A 41 4.94 12.29 15.45
N ALA A 42 3.89 11.54 15.82
CA ALA A 42 2.86 11.11 14.89
C ALA A 42 2.09 12.30 14.31
N LEU A 43 1.72 13.27 15.15
CA LEU A 43 1.04 14.48 14.69
C LEU A 43 1.94 15.35 13.81
N ALA A 44 3.22 15.50 14.16
CA ALA A 44 4.19 16.22 13.35
C ALA A 44 4.40 15.57 11.97
N LEU A 45 4.47 14.23 11.92
CA LEU A 45 4.57 13.47 10.67
C LEU A 45 3.30 13.65 9.82
N ARG A 46 2.12 13.58 10.43
CA ARG A 46 0.83 13.84 9.76
C ARG A 46 0.80 15.23 9.13
N ASP A 47 1.23 16.25 9.88
CA ASP A 47 1.27 17.63 9.38
C ASP A 47 2.30 17.80 8.25
N ALA A 48 3.42 17.07 8.30
CA ALA A 48 4.40 17.08 7.22
C ALA A 48 3.84 16.46 5.94
N VAL A 49 3.13 15.32 6.03
CA VAL A 49 2.41 14.73 4.89
C VAL A 49 1.40 15.72 4.31
N LEU A 50 0.64 16.43 5.13
CA LEU A 50 -0.33 17.42 4.66
C LEU A 50 0.34 18.60 3.94
N ARG A 51 1.48 19.09 4.45
CA ARG A 51 2.28 20.14 3.79
C ARG A 51 2.84 19.65 2.46
N LEU A 52 3.41 18.45 2.43
CA LEU A 52 3.99 17.85 1.22
C LEU A 52 2.93 17.58 0.15
N ARG A 53 1.73 17.12 0.53
CA ARG A 53 0.57 17.03 -0.37
C ARG A 53 0.23 18.41 -0.95
N ARG A 54 0.10 19.43 -0.09
CA ARG A 54 -0.21 20.81 -0.52
C ARG A 54 0.84 21.33 -1.51
N ASP A 55 2.11 21.00 -1.27
CA ASP A 55 3.24 21.49 -2.05
C ASP A 55 3.53 20.60 -3.29
N GLY A 56 2.72 19.57 -3.55
CA GLY A 56 2.77 18.76 -4.77
C GLY A 56 3.82 17.64 -4.77
N ALA A 57 4.32 17.24 -3.61
CA ALA A 57 5.33 16.17 -3.52
C ALA A 57 4.76 14.77 -3.83
N PHE A 58 3.48 14.54 -3.51
CA PHE A 58 2.75 13.29 -3.75
C PHE A 58 1.26 13.50 -3.40
N THR A 59 0.40 12.57 -3.81
CA THR A 59 -0.98 12.48 -3.33
C THR A 59 -1.07 11.54 -2.13
N ALA A 60 -1.43 12.08 -0.97
CA ALA A 60 -1.67 11.32 0.25
C ALA A 60 -2.74 12.04 1.09
N VAL A 61 -3.77 11.35 1.53
CA VAL A 61 -4.91 11.95 2.24
C VAL A 61 -5.02 11.36 3.65
N PRO A 62 -4.40 12.00 4.66
CA PRO A 62 -4.63 11.63 6.05
C PRO A 62 -6.09 11.83 6.44
N LEU A 63 -6.71 10.80 7.02
CA LEU A 63 -8.06 10.91 7.56
C LEU A 63 -8.10 12.01 8.62
N ARG A 64 -9.22 12.76 8.69
CA ARG A 64 -9.35 13.86 9.65
C ARG A 64 -9.23 13.39 11.10
N ARG A 65 -9.80 12.22 11.41
CA ARG A 65 -9.77 11.63 12.74
C ARG A 65 -8.38 11.09 13.06
N VAL A 66 -7.89 11.43 14.24
CA VAL A 66 -6.79 10.72 14.91
C VAL A 66 -7.42 9.88 16.01
N ASN A 67 -7.18 8.57 16.00
CA ASN A 67 -7.68 7.65 17.00
C ASN A 67 -6.87 7.88 18.29
N LYS A 68 -7.53 8.35 19.35
CA LYS A 68 -6.94 8.57 20.69
C LYS A 68 -7.23 7.43 21.67
N TYR A 69 -7.70 6.32 21.13
CA TYR A 69 -8.01 5.05 21.77
C TYR A 69 -8.22 4.02 20.63
N PRO A 70 -8.24 2.70 20.92
CA PRO A 70 -8.44 1.67 19.90
C PRO A 70 -9.77 1.85 19.14
N ILE A 71 -9.74 1.82 17.82
CA ILE A 71 -10.93 1.95 16.95
C ILE A 71 -10.83 0.94 15.80
N GLY A 72 -11.91 0.19 15.59
CA GLY A 72 -11.97 -0.84 14.54
C GLY A 72 -10.89 -1.91 14.77
N PRO A 73 -10.07 -2.26 13.76
CA PRO A 73 -9.04 -3.28 13.89
C PRO A 73 -7.76 -2.73 14.56
N HIS A 74 -7.67 -1.43 14.83
CA HIS A 74 -6.44 -0.76 15.25
C HIS A 74 -6.31 -0.73 16.78
N PRO A 75 -5.30 -1.39 17.39
CA PRO A 75 -5.21 -1.60 18.84
C PRO A 75 -4.64 -0.43 19.66
N ALA A 76 -4.28 0.70 19.04
CA ALA A 76 -3.53 1.76 19.70
C ALA A 76 -3.93 3.16 19.20
N GLY A 77 -3.18 4.18 19.60
CA GLY A 77 -3.24 5.47 18.95
C GLY A 77 -2.85 5.31 17.49
N SER A 78 -3.70 5.78 16.58
CA SER A 78 -3.42 5.67 15.16
C SER A 78 -4.09 6.73 14.31
N TYR A 79 -3.62 6.90 13.07
CA TYR A 79 -4.36 7.57 12.02
C TYR A 79 -4.06 6.94 10.67
N GLU A 80 -5.04 7.02 9.78
CA GLU A 80 -4.99 6.49 8.42
C GLU A 80 -4.49 7.56 7.44
N ILE A 81 -3.78 7.14 6.41
CA ILE A 81 -3.48 7.90 5.20
C ILE A 81 -3.89 7.07 3.99
N TRP A 82 -4.83 7.57 3.20
CA TRP A 82 -5.16 7.02 1.90
C TRP A 82 -4.16 7.46 0.83
N VAL A 83 -3.75 6.54 -0.03
CA VAL A 83 -2.74 6.77 -1.09
C VAL A 83 -3.14 6.01 -2.36
N PRO A 84 -3.23 6.68 -3.53
CA PRO A 84 -3.44 5.99 -4.80
C PRO A 84 -2.15 5.30 -5.27
N ASP A 85 -2.25 4.27 -6.11
CA ASP A 85 -1.11 3.53 -6.66
C ASP A 85 -0.07 4.43 -7.33
N SER A 86 -0.53 5.49 -8.01
CA SER A 86 0.32 6.50 -8.66
C SER A 86 1.26 7.26 -7.71
N SER A 87 0.93 7.37 -6.42
CA SER A 87 1.77 8.02 -5.39
C SER A 87 2.30 7.06 -4.34
N PHE A 88 2.06 5.74 -4.47
CA PHE A 88 2.46 4.75 -3.47
C PHE A 88 3.96 4.81 -3.18
N SER A 89 4.80 4.80 -4.22
CA SER A 89 6.26 4.75 -4.06
C SER A 89 6.79 6.01 -3.36
N GLU A 90 6.33 7.19 -3.75
CA GLU A 90 6.74 8.48 -3.16
C GLU A 90 6.41 8.55 -1.67
N VAL A 91 5.18 8.16 -1.30
CA VAL A 91 4.75 8.12 0.11
C VAL A 91 5.52 7.07 0.88
N PHE A 92 5.72 5.88 0.31
CA PHE A 92 6.49 4.80 0.94
C PHE A 92 7.93 5.26 1.22
N PHE A 93 8.61 5.87 0.25
CA PHE A 93 9.98 6.37 0.41
C PHE A 93 10.08 7.45 1.49
N TYR A 94 9.12 8.38 1.49
CA TYR A 94 9.07 9.44 2.50
C TYR A 94 8.89 8.86 3.90
N LEU A 95 7.89 7.98 4.11
CA LEU A 95 7.63 7.39 5.42
C LEU A 95 8.77 6.47 5.87
N ALA A 96 9.35 5.67 4.98
CA ALA A 96 10.49 4.81 5.29
C ALA A 96 11.68 5.62 5.84
N SER A 97 11.89 6.84 5.33
CA SER A 97 13.01 7.70 5.71
C SER A 97 12.70 8.64 6.89
N ASN A 98 11.44 9.00 7.11
CA ASN A 98 11.07 10.13 8.00
C ASN A 98 10.14 9.75 9.16
N ARG A 99 9.65 8.51 9.26
CA ARG A 99 8.72 8.09 10.34
C ARG A 99 9.34 8.03 11.74
N GLY A 100 10.67 8.14 11.85
CA GLY A 100 11.38 7.87 13.10
C GLY A 100 11.08 6.44 13.60
N ASN A 101 10.63 6.33 14.86
CA ASN A 101 10.35 5.04 15.49
C ASN A 101 8.87 4.60 15.35
N LEU A 102 8.00 5.40 14.72
CA LEU A 102 6.58 5.10 14.59
C LEU A 102 6.36 3.89 13.67
N SER A 103 5.49 2.97 14.07
CA SER A 103 5.18 1.79 13.24
C SER A 103 4.10 2.12 12.22
N VAL A 104 4.19 1.55 11.01
CA VAL A 104 3.23 1.80 9.92
C VAL A 104 2.72 0.48 9.36
N LEU A 105 1.41 0.24 9.47
CA LEU A 105 0.73 -0.81 8.71
C LEU A 105 0.46 -0.27 7.32
N VAL A 106 0.89 -0.99 6.29
CA VAL A 106 0.62 -0.69 4.89
C VAL A 106 -0.22 -1.81 4.33
N HIS A 107 -1.39 -1.53 3.78
CA HIS A 107 -2.22 -2.57 3.17
C HIS A 107 -2.96 -2.08 1.94
N PRO A 108 -3.28 -2.98 0.99
CA PRO A 108 -4.11 -2.64 -0.15
C PRO A 108 -5.56 -2.34 0.29
N LEU A 109 -6.30 -1.63 -0.55
CA LEU A 109 -7.71 -1.30 -0.32
C LEU A 109 -8.58 -2.01 -1.37
N THR A 110 -9.04 -3.22 -1.04
CA THR A 110 -9.84 -4.08 -1.91
C THR A 110 -11.18 -4.47 -1.25
N ALA A 111 -11.96 -5.28 -1.96
CA ALA A 111 -13.17 -5.91 -1.42
C ALA A 111 -12.90 -6.87 -0.24
N SER A 112 -11.68 -7.42 -0.13
CA SER A 112 -11.30 -8.42 0.87
C SER A 112 -10.59 -7.77 2.08
N GLN A 113 -11.29 -6.88 2.79
CA GLN A 113 -10.68 -6.03 3.83
C GLN A 113 -9.93 -6.82 4.90
N ARG A 114 -10.49 -7.94 5.38
CA ARG A 114 -9.79 -8.79 6.37
C ARG A 114 -8.48 -9.33 5.82
N GLU A 115 -8.48 -9.86 4.60
CA GLU A 115 -7.28 -10.40 3.96
C GLU A 115 -6.23 -9.30 3.71
N ASP A 116 -6.69 -8.11 3.32
CA ASP A 116 -5.84 -6.94 3.15
C ASP A 116 -5.08 -6.60 4.44
N HIS A 117 -5.76 -6.66 5.58
CA HIS A 117 -5.17 -6.41 6.90
C HIS A 117 -4.38 -7.60 7.48
N GLU A 118 -4.61 -8.82 7.01
CA GLU A 118 -4.04 -10.05 7.60
C GLU A 118 -2.81 -10.54 6.84
N SER A 119 -2.97 -10.87 5.55
CA SER A 119 -1.95 -11.57 4.76
C SER A 119 -1.36 -10.75 3.62
N ARG A 120 -2.07 -9.72 3.14
CA ARG A 120 -1.56 -8.82 2.08
C ARG A 120 -0.91 -7.55 2.62
N ASN A 121 -0.86 -7.39 3.94
CA ASN A 121 -0.23 -6.23 4.56
C ASN A 121 1.30 -6.28 4.49
N ALA A 122 1.90 -5.13 4.76
CA ALA A 122 3.30 -4.97 5.11
C ALA A 122 3.41 -4.07 6.34
N TRP A 123 4.56 -4.13 7.00
CA TRP A 123 4.88 -3.29 8.15
C TRP A 123 6.20 -2.54 7.96
N MET A 124 6.19 -1.25 8.26
CA MET A 124 7.42 -0.51 8.56
C MET A 124 7.59 -0.41 10.07
N GLY A 125 8.72 -0.90 10.60
CA GLY A 125 8.95 -0.94 12.04
C GLY A 125 8.32 -2.18 12.68
N THR A 126 7.95 -2.07 13.96
CA THR A 126 7.43 -3.20 14.74
C THR A 126 5.96 -3.45 14.43
N PRO A 127 5.56 -4.65 13.98
CA PRO A 127 4.15 -4.96 13.77
C PRO A 127 3.32 -4.88 15.04
N TRP A 128 2.08 -4.40 14.92
CA TRP A 128 1.10 -4.41 16.01
C TRP A 128 0.07 -5.53 15.82
N PRO A 129 -0.50 -6.08 16.92
CA PRO A 129 -1.54 -7.10 16.83
C PRO A 129 -2.86 -6.48 16.36
N ILE A 130 -3.19 -6.67 15.08
CA ILE A 130 -4.44 -6.18 14.49
C ILE A 130 -5.62 -7.03 14.94
N TYR A 131 -6.71 -6.38 15.36
CA TYR A 131 -7.94 -7.06 15.77
C TYR A 131 -8.81 -7.40 14.55
N LEU A 132 -8.49 -8.53 13.90
CA LEU A 132 -9.08 -8.94 12.62
C LEU A 132 -10.59 -9.26 12.70
N ASP A 133 -11.10 -9.62 13.87
CA ASP A 133 -12.53 -9.97 14.03
C ASP A 133 -13.45 -8.74 13.96
N ALA A 134 -12.90 -7.52 13.98
CA ALA A 134 -13.65 -6.30 13.70
C ALA A 134 -13.86 -6.04 12.19
N LEU A 135 -13.24 -6.82 11.30
CA LEU A 135 -13.30 -6.61 9.86
C LEU A 135 -14.32 -7.54 9.19
N PRO A 136 -15.06 -7.04 8.19
CA PRO A 136 -15.89 -7.91 7.35
C PRO A 136 -15.02 -8.87 6.54
N LEU A 137 -15.55 -10.04 6.21
CA LEU A 137 -14.87 -11.00 5.34
C LEU A 137 -14.79 -10.48 3.90
N ASP A 138 -15.91 -9.93 3.41
CA ASP A 138 -16.04 -9.37 2.06
C ASP A 138 -16.84 -8.07 2.13
N GLY A 139 -16.64 -7.20 1.14
CA GLY A 139 -17.39 -5.95 0.98
C GLY A 139 -17.20 -5.34 -0.40
N ASP A 140 -17.74 -4.14 -0.60
CA ASP A 140 -17.51 -3.39 -1.83
C ASP A 140 -16.09 -2.82 -1.87
N ILE A 141 -15.57 -2.57 -3.08
CA ILE A 141 -14.31 -1.86 -3.27
C ILE A 141 -14.46 -0.45 -2.68
N PRO A 142 -13.60 -0.04 -1.73
CA PRO A 142 -13.74 1.28 -1.13
C PRO A 142 -13.30 2.36 -2.13
N LEU A 143 -14.24 3.20 -2.57
CA LEU A 143 -13.98 4.41 -3.35
C LEU A 143 -13.93 5.62 -2.40
N GLN A 144 -12.81 5.82 -1.71
CA GLN A 144 -12.77 6.77 -0.59
C GLN A 144 -12.73 8.24 -1.04
N TYR A 145 -12.04 8.54 -2.15
CA TYR A 145 -11.87 9.91 -2.68
C TYR A 145 -12.04 9.97 -4.22
N PRO A 146 -13.23 9.60 -4.74
CA PRO A 146 -13.47 9.54 -6.18
C PRO A 146 -13.31 10.89 -6.90
N GLU A 147 -13.51 12.01 -6.19
CA GLU A 147 -13.34 13.36 -6.72
C GLU A 147 -11.92 13.68 -7.20
N LEU A 148 -10.92 12.89 -6.78
CA LEU A 148 -9.54 13.04 -7.23
C LEU A 148 -9.28 12.40 -8.60
N GLY A 149 -10.14 11.49 -9.07
CA GLY A 149 -9.92 10.76 -10.33
C GLY A 149 -8.67 9.86 -10.31
N LEU A 150 -8.25 9.42 -9.12
CA LEU A 150 -7.06 8.59 -8.90
C LEU A 150 -7.46 7.20 -8.36
N GLY A 151 -6.50 6.27 -8.35
CA GLY A 151 -6.73 4.94 -7.81
C GLY A 151 -7.79 4.19 -8.61
N TRP A 152 -8.84 3.69 -7.94
CA TRP A 152 -9.91 2.96 -8.63
C TRP A 152 -10.73 3.86 -9.57
N SER A 153 -10.59 5.18 -9.48
CA SER A 153 -11.25 6.16 -10.37
C SER A 153 -10.37 6.66 -11.53
N THR A 154 -9.18 6.08 -11.73
CA THR A 154 -8.26 6.44 -12.83
C THR A 154 -8.82 6.09 -14.21
N SER A 155 -8.63 6.98 -15.19
CA SER A 155 -9.05 6.74 -16.57
C SER A 155 -8.16 5.69 -17.26
N PRO A 156 -8.72 4.75 -18.04
CA PRO A 156 -7.95 3.80 -18.84
C PRO A 156 -6.91 4.46 -19.76
N ASP A 157 -7.18 5.66 -20.28
CA ASP A 157 -6.28 6.38 -21.20
C ASP A 157 -4.98 6.87 -20.52
N GLN A 158 -4.94 6.86 -19.18
CA GLN A 158 -3.74 7.21 -18.41
C GLN A 158 -2.81 6.00 -18.19
N GLU A 159 -3.24 4.81 -18.60
CA GLU A 159 -2.48 3.58 -18.43
C GLU A 159 -1.55 3.30 -19.61
N LEU A 160 -0.36 2.77 -19.31
CA LEU A 160 0.49 2.19 -20.35
C LEU A 160 -0.18 0.96 -20.94
N SER A 161 -0.21 0.91 -22.28
CA SER A 161 -0.76 -0.22 -23.03
C SER A 161 0.04 -1.50 -22.79
N LEU A 162 -0.60 -2.65 -23.00
CA LEU A 162 0.09 -3.95 -22.92
C LEU A 162 1.22 -4.08 -23.96
N GLU A 163 1.09 -3.43 -25.11
CA GLU A 163 2.14 -3.40 -26.13
C GLU A 163 3.37 -2.63 -25.65
N GLU A 164 3.19 -1.42 -25.13
CA GLU A 164 4.28 -0.62 -24.57
C GLU A 164 4.95 -1.33 -23.39
N ARG A 165 4.18 -1.99 -22.53
CA ARG A 165 4.71 -2.78 -21.42
C ARG A 165 5.60 -3.93 -21.91
N ARG A 166 5.16 -4.68 -22.94
CA ARG A 166 5.97 -5.74 -23.55
C ARG A 166 7.24 -5.19 -24.20
N SER A 167 7.13 -4.06 -24.89
CA SER A 167 8.27 -3.39 -25.51
C SER A 167 9.34 -3.01 -24.48
N ARG A 168 8.93 -2.36 -23.38
CA ARG A 168 9.82 -2.03 -22.25
C ARG A 168 10.42 -3.27 -21.60
N GLY A 169 9.65 -4.33 -21.41
CA GLY A 169 10.15 -5.60 -20.88
C GLY A 169 11.24 -6.22 -21.77
N ALA A 170 11.02 -6.24 -23.09
CA ALA A 170 12.00 -6.75 -24.04
C ALA A 170 13.29 -5.92 -24.07
N GLU A 171 13.19 -4.60 -23.90
CA GLU A 171 14.35 -3.71 -23.79
C GLU A 171 15.18 -4.02 -22.53
N VAL A 172 14.52 -4.22 -21.38
CA VAL A 172 15.19 -4.62 -20.13
C VAL A 172 15.92 -5.95 -20.31
N GLU A 173 15.27 -6.97 -20.87
CA GLU A 173 15.91 -8.27 -21.10
C GLU A 173 17.09 -8.18 -22.06
N ALA A 174 17.00 -7.35 -23.11
CA ALA A 174 18.10 -7.13 -24.04
C ALA A 174 19.32 -6.48 -23.35
N LEU A 175 19.09 -5.52 -22.46
CA LEU A 175 20.14 -4.86 -21.68
C LEU A 175 20.78 -5.81 -20.66
N LEU A 176 19.99 -6.70 -20.04
CA LEU A 176 20.47 -7.64 -19.04
C LEU A 176 21.09 -8.91 -19.63
N ALA A 177 20.91 -9.19 -20.92
CA ALA A 177 21.32 -10.44 -21.57
C ALA A 177 22.81 -10.82 -21.40
N SER A 178 23.69 -9.83 -21.25
CA SER A 178 25.14 -10.04 -21.06
C SER A 178 25.61 -9.82 -19.62
N ASN A 179 24.71 -9.46 -18.69
CA ASN A 179 25.04 -9.23 -17.30
C ASN A 179 25.06 -10.56 -16.52
N PRO A 180 26.23 -11.05 -16.06
CA PRO A 180 26.32 -12.34 -15.36
C PRO A 180 25.67 -12.34 -13.97
N GLU A 181 25.37 -11.16 -13.40
CA GLU A 181 24.67 -11.03 -12.11
C GLU A 181 23.15 -10.99 -12.26
N ALA A 182 22.63 -10.78 -13.48
CA ALA A 182 21.20 -10.77 -13.76
C ALA A 182 20.72 -12.18 -14.12
N ALA A 183 19.75 -12.70 -13.37
CA ALA A 183 19.11 -13.96 -13.73
C ALA A 183 18.31 -13.76 -15.04
N PRO A 184 18.50 -14.62 -16.07
CA PRO A 184 17.74 -14.49 -17.31
C PRO A 184 16.27 -14.86 -17.07
N ALA A 185 15.34 -14.18 -17.76
CA ALA A 185 13.95 -14.61 -17.78
C ALA A 185 13.83 -16.06 -18.30
N PRO A 186 12.93 -16.89 -17.72
CA PRO A 186 12.68 -18.24 -18.21
C PRO A 186 12.27 -18.23 -19.69
N LYS A 187 12.78 -19.19 -20.46
CA LYS A 187 12.26 -19.46 -21.80
C LYS A 187 11.01 -20.32 -21.63
N ASN A 188 9.87 -19.82 -22.10
CA ASN A 188 8.61 -20.56 -22.12
C ASN A 188 8.75 -21.94 -22.79
#